data_AF-A0A0L6WUM3-F1
#
_entry.id   AF-A0A0L6WUM3-F1
#
_cell.length_a   1.000
_cell.length_b   1.000
_cell.length_c   1.000
_cell.angle_alpha   90.00
_cell.angle_beta   90.00
_cell.angle_gamma   90.00
#
_symmetry.space_group_name_H-M   'P 1'
#
loop_
_entity.id
_entity.type
_entity.pdbx_description
1 polymer ?
#
loop_
_entity_poly.entity_id
_entity_poly.type
_entity_poly.pdbx_seq_one_letter_code
_entity_poly.pdbx_strand_id
1 'polypeptide(L)'
;MDQTREHIFQTCPKYEAYRYILHEANEQLDLGILLGTKDGLKATAKFLEKSGAFTKTGTKQQQNKKPTEYDDENNEDKEAWWRRMERERETTDGLVEEEEEERYRDMEEE
;
A
#
# COMPACT_ATOMS: atom_id res chain seq x y z
N MET A 1 -11.51 11.62 12.79
CA MET A 1 -12.22 10.54 12.10
C MET A 1 -11.24 9.89 11.15
N ASP A 2 -10.66 8.78 11.58
CA ASP A 2 -9.71 8.01 10.78
C ASP A 2 -10.40 7.48 9.53
N GLN A 3 -9.89 7.89 8.36
CA GLN A 3 -10.33 7.37 7.07
C GLN A 3 -9.63 6.03 6.83
N THR A 4 -9.97 5.02 7.63
CA THR A 4 -9.46 3.66 7.43
C THR A 4 -10.05 3.06 6.15
N ARG A 5 -9.38 2.05 5.60
CA ARG A 5 -9.87 1.32 4.42
C ARG A 5 -11.28 0.77 4.64
N GLU A 6 -11.52 0.19 5.81
CA GLU A 6 -12.85 -0.27 6.24
C GLU A 6 -13.87 0.86 6.26
N HIS A 7 -13.51 2.02 6.83
CA HIS A 7 -14.41 3.16 6.85
C HIS A 7 -14.80 3.57 5.43
N ILE A 8 -13.85 3.69 4.50
CA ILE A 8 -14.10 4.08 3.10
C ILE A 8 -15.08 3.13 2.40
N PHE A 9 -14.94 1.82 2.62
CA PHE A 9 -15.80 0.81 1.98
C PHE A 9 -17.17 0.67 2.65
N GLN A 10 -17.25 0.71 3.98
CA GLN A 10 -18.46 0.32 4.72
C GLN A 10 -19.29 1.49 5.24
N THR A 11 -18.67 2.55 5.76
CA THR A 11 -19.39 3.56 6.56
C THR A 11 -19.22 5.00 6.08
N CYS A 12 -18.27 5.28 5.17
CA CYS A 12 -17.99 6.62 4.69
C CYS A 12 -19.19 7.21 3.92
N PRO A 13 -19.84 8.29 4.42
CA PRO A 13 -21.01 8.88 3.78
C PRO A 13 -20.69 9.43 2.38
N LYS A 14 -19.46 9.90 2.17
CA LYS A 14 -19.00 10.47 0.89
C LYS A 14 -19.14 9.50 -0.29
N TYR A 15 -19.04 8.20 -0.04
CA TYR A 15 -19.06 7.18 -1.08
C TYR A 15 -20.29 6.26 -1.02
N GLU A 16 -21.28 6.60 -0.20
CA GLU A 16 -22.53 5.83 -0.03
C GLU A 16 -23.22 5.56 -1.38
N ALA A 17 -23.28 6.56 -2.25
CA ALA A 17 -23.89 6.44 -3.58
C ALA A 17 -23.22 5.40 -4.50
N TYR A 18 -21.97 5.00 -4.21
CA TYR A 18 -21.23 4.02 -5.00
C TYR A 18 -21.16 2.64 -4.32
N ARG A 19 -21.66 2.51 -3.08
CA ARG A 19 -21.55 1.30 -2.27
C ARG A 19 -22.33 0.10 -2.85
N TYR A 20 -23.37 0.35 -3.64
CA TYR A 20 -24.12 -0.70 -4.36
C TYR A 20 -23.22 -1.58 -5.23
N ILE A 21 -22.11 -1.02 -5.77
CA ILE A 21 -21.15 -1.75 -6.61
C ILE A 21 -20.45 -2.85 -5.79
N LEU A 22 -20.17 -2.56 -4.52
CA LEU A 22 -19.53 -3.50 -3.61
C LEU A 22 -20.54 -4.54 -3.12
N HIS A 23 -21.79 -4.14 -2.87
CA HIS A 23 -22.86 -5.08 -2.51
C HIS A 23 -23.13 -6.12 -3.59
N GLU A 24 -22.96 -5.79 -4.88
CA GLU A 24 -23.07 -6.75 -5.99
C GLU A 24 -22.07 -7.91 -5.86
N ALA A 25 -20.87 -7.66 -5.31
CA ALA A 25 -19.88 -8.70 -5.08
C ALA A 25 -20.01 -9.37 -3.71
N ASN A 26 -20.36 -8.61 -2.67
CA ASN A 26 -20.57 -9.13 -1.33
C ASN A 26 -21.49 -8.20 -0.53
N GLU A 27 -22.69 -8.69 -0.19
CA GLU A 27 -23.69 -7.91 0.55
C GLU A 27 -23.17 -7.44 1.92
N GLN A 28 -22.32 -8.25 2.56
CA GLN A 28 -21.75 -7.95 3.88
C GLN A 28 -20.58 -6.95 3.84
N LEU A 29 -20.08 -6.59 2.65
CA LEU A 29 -18.93 -5.69 2.47
C LEU A 29 -17.67 -6.12 3.27
N ASP A 30 -17.53 -7.43 3.50
CA ASP A 30 -16.36 -8.03 4.12
C ASP A 30 -15.12 -7.78 3.24
N LEU A 31 -14.08 -7.18 3.81
CA LEU A 31 -12.86 -6.84 3.06
C LEU A 31 -12.09 -8.08 2.63
N GLY A 32 -12.17 -9.18 3.40
CA GLY A 32 -11.55 -10.45 3.04
C GLY A 32 -12.12 -10.97 1.71
N ILE A 33 -13.45 -10.92 1.56
CA ILE A 33 -14.13 -11.31 0.32
C ILE A 33 -13.90 -10.28 -0.80
N LEU A 34 -14.05 -9.00 -0.50
CA LEU A 34 -13.89 -7.92 -1.49
C LEU A 34 -12.47 -7.83 -2.06
N LEU A 35 -11.45 -8.18 -1.28
CA LEU A 35 -10.05 -8.08 -1.72
C LEU A 35 -9.40 -9.44 -1.97
N GLY A 36 -9.99 -10.52 -1.47
CA GLY A 36 -9.49 -11.89 -1.63
C GLY A 36 -10.11 -12.67 -2.78
N THR A 37 -11.20 -12.18 -3.37
CA THR A 37 -11.86 -12.85 -4.52
C THR A 37 -11.71 -12.06 -5.81
N LYS A 38 -11.74 -12.74 -6.95
CA LYS A 38 -11.67 -12.09 -8.28
C LYS A 38 -12.86 -11.14 -8.50
N ASP A 39 -14.05 -11.56 -8.11
CA ASP A 39 -15.27 -10.74 -8.26
C ASP A 39 -15.26 -9.55 -7.31
N GLY A 40 -14.82 -9.76 -6.07
CA GLY A 40 -14.56 -8.69 -5.11
C GLY A 40 -13.58 -7.65 -5.64
N LEU A 41 -12.43 -8.07 -6.17
CA LEU A 41 -11.43 -7.17 -6.72
C LEU A 41 -11.97 -6.38 -7.90
N LYS A 42 -12.76 -7.02 -8.77
CA LYS A 42 -13.40 -6.36 -9.92
C LYS A 42 -14.42 -5.32 -9.47
N ALA A 43 -15.25 -5.63 -8.48
CA ALA A 43 -16.19 -4.68 -7.89
C ALA A 43 -15.47 -3.52 -7.20
N THR A 44 -14.41 -3.83 -6.44
CA THR A 44 -13.56 -2.83 -5.78
C THR A 44 -12.93 -1.88 -6.80
N ALA A 45 -12.39 -2.40 -7.90
CA ALA A 45 -11.83 -1.58 -8.98
C ALA A 45 -12.88 -0.63 -9.59
N LYS A 46 -14.07 -1.13 -9.91
CA LYS A 46 -15.19 -0.31 -10.41
C LYS A 46 -15.62 0.76 -9.39
N PHE A 47 -15.65 0.39 -8.10
CA PHE A 47 -15.96 1.33 -7.02
C PHE A 47 -14.93 2.45 -6.96
N LEU A 48 -13.64 2.13 -6.99
CA LEU A 48 -12.56 3.12 -6.96
C LEU A 48 -12.60 4.03 -8.18
N GLU A 49 -12.84 3.48 -9.37
CA GLU A 49 -12.95 4.24 -10.61
C GLU A 49 -14.09 5.27 -10.54
N LYS A 50 -15.27 4.87 -10.05
CA LYS A 50 -16.44 5.76 -9.99
C LYS A 50 -16.40 6.74 -8.83
N SER A 51 -15.97 6.27 -7.66
CA SER A 51 -15.92 7.09 -6.44
C SER A 51 -14.73 8.05 -6.42
N GLY A 52 -13.63 7.67 -7.07
CA GLY A 52 -12.34 8.35 -6.90
C GLY A 52 -11.79 8.23 -5.48
N ALA A 53 -12.23 7.24 -4.70
CA ALA A 53 -11.63 6.95 -3.41
C ALA A 53 -10.12 6.68 -3.58
N PHE A 54 -9.33 7.11 -2.59
CA PHE A 54 -7.86 7.09 -2.62
C PHE A 54 -7.17 7.97 -3.70
N THR A 55 -7.91 8.72 -4.51
CA THR A 55 -7.30 9.76 -5.34
C THR A 55 -6.91 10.97 -4.48
N LYS A 56 -5.94 11.77 -4.95
CA LYS A 56 -5.48 12.99 -4.26
C LYS A 56 -6.61 13.97 -3.92
N THR A 57 -7.65 14.02 -4.74
CA THR A 57 -8.82 14.90 -4.56
C THR A 57 -10.04 14.16 -3.99
N GLY A 58 -10.00 12.83 -3.89
CA GLY A 58 -11.14 12.01 -3.48
C GLY A 58 -12.35 12.15 -4.40
N THR A 59 -12.13 12.37 -5.70
CA THR A 59 -13.14 12.49 -6.75
C THR A 59 -12.66 11.78 -8.00
N LYS A 60 -13.58 11.36 -8.88
CA LYS A 60 -13.20 10.67 -10.13
C LYS A 60 -12.14 11.48 -10.88
N GLN A 61 -11.00 10.87 -11.18
CA GLN A 61 -10.03 11.53 -12.04
C GLN A 61 -10.63 11.61 -13.45
N GLN A 62 -10.77 12.82 -13.97
CA GLN A 62 -10.93 13.01 -15.41
C GLN A 62 -9.61 12.62 -16.04
N GLN A 63 -9.57 11.38 -16.53
CA GLN A 63 -8.51 10.88 -17.38
C GLN A 63 -8.51 11.73 -18.65
N ASN A 64 -7.77 12.85 -18.59
CA ASN A 64 -7.51 13.69 -19.73
C ASN A 64 -6.67 12.86 -20.68
N LYS A 65 -7.32 12.33 -21.72
CA LYS A 65 -6.68 11.50 -22.73
C LYS A 65 -5.66 12.36 -23.47
N LYS A 66 -4.41 12.33 -23.01
CA LYS A 66 -3.16 12.30 -23.77
C LYS A 66 -2.02 12.59 -22.78
N PRO A 67 -1.12 11.62 -22.52
CA PRO A 67 0.25 11.95 -22.17
C PRO A 67 0.79 12.83 -23.31
N THR A 68 1.20 14.06 -23.01
CA THR A 68 2.11 14.77 -23.91
C THR A 68 3.42 13.99 -23.93
N GLU A 69 4.03 13.89 -25.10
CA GLU A 69 5.12 12.99 -25.54
C GLU A 69 6.46 13.07 -24.74
N TYR A 70 6.46 13.60 -23.53
CA TYR A 70 7.61 13.64 -22.63
C TYR A 70 7.17 13.30 -21.21
N ASP A 71 6.93 12.02 -20.95
CA ASP A 71 6.95 11.45 -19.60
C ASP A 71 7.73 10.14 -19.68
N ASP A 72 9.03 10.29 -19.93
CA ASP A 72 10.03 9.23 -19.98
C ASP A 72 10.71 9.06 -18.60
N GLU A 73 10.03 9.42 -17.50
CA GLU A 73 10.54 9.27 -16.13
C GLU A 73 10.14 7.91 -15.50
N ASN A 74 10.03 6.83 -16.28
CA ASN A 74 9.71 5.51 -15.73
C ASN A 74 10.50 4.34 -16.35
N ASN A 75 11.72 4.57 -16.84
CA ASN A 75 12.57 3.44 -17.21
C ASN A 75 14.05 3.55 -16.84
N GLU A 76 14.36 4.18 -15.72
CA GLU A 76 15.61 3.90 -15.01
C GLU A 76 15.34 4.03 -13.51
N ASP A 77 16.00 3.22 -12.70
CA ASP A 77 16.04 3.32 -11.23
C ASP A 77 14.99 2.62 -10.34
N LYS A 78 14.27 1.59 -10.81
CA LYS A 78 13.69 0.62 -9.85
C LYS A 78 14.79 -0.08 -9.04
N GLU A 79 15.85 -0.50 -9.71
CA GLU A 79 17.01 -1.17 -9.09
C GLU A 79 17.84 -0.24 -8.18
N ALA A 80 17.96 1.05 -8.53
CA ALA A 80 18.69 2.00 -7.70
C ALA A 80 17.93 2.36 -6.41
N TRP A 81 16.60 2.42 -6.49
CA TRP A 81 15.74 2.58 -5.32
C TRP A 81 15.86 1.39 -4.36
N TRP A 82 15.89 0.15 -4.88
CA TRP A 82 16.11 -1.05 -4.06
C TRP A 82 17.50 -1.10 -3.41
N ARG A 83 18.57 -0.78 -4.15
CA ARG A 83 19.94 -0.72 -3.57
C ARG A 83 20.10 0.34 -2.49
N ARG A 84 19.38 1.46 -2.59
CA ARG A 84 19.38 2.51 -1.55
C ARG A 84 18.76 2.00 -0.25
N MET A 85 17.61 1.31 -0.35
CA MET A 85 16.92 0.73 0.80
C MET A 85 17.73 -0.38 1.48
N GLU A 86 18.45 -1.20 0.70
CA GLU A 86 19.27 -2.30 1.22
C GLU A 86 20.50 -1.77 1.99
N ARG A 87 21.13 -0.69 1.49
CA ARG A 87 22.24 0.00 2.18
C ARG A 87 21.84 0.64 3.51
N GLU A 88 20.62 1.19 3.60
CA GLU A 88 20.12 1.81 4.85
C GLU A 88 19.76 0.76 5.93
N ARG A 89 19.53 -0.52 5.55
CA ARG A 89 19.23 -1.62 6.47
C ARG A 89 20.48 -2.28 7.07
N GLU A 90 21.62 -2.24 6.38
CA GLU A 90 22.91 -2.72 6.91
C GLU A 90 23.49 -1.78 8.00
N THR A 91 23.12 -0.50 8.02
CA THR A 91 23.66 0.46 9.01
C THR A 91 23.03 0.36 10.40
N THR A 92 21.94 -0.40 10.58
CA THR A 92 21.29 -0.57 11.89
C THR A 92 21.52 -1.94 12.52
N ASP A 93 22.11 -2.88 11.79
CA ASP A 93 22.33 -4.27 12.23
C ASP A 93 23.80 -4.55 12.65
N GLY A 94 24.71 -3.58 12.44
CA GLY A 94 26.13 -3.72 12.76
C GLY A 94 26.58 -3.18 14.13
N LEU A 95 25.67 -2.85 15.05
CA LEU A 95 26.01 -2.31 16.38
C LEU A 95 25.55 -3.21 17.54
N VAL A 96 25.48 -4.52 17.34
CA VAL A 96 25.17 -5.46 18.44
C VAL A 96 26.11 -6.67 18.53
N GLU A 97 27.00 -6.89 17.56
CA GLU A 97 27.86 -8.09 17.57
C GLU A 97 29.23 -7.89 18.25
N GLU A 98 29.68 -6.66 18.51
CA GLU A 98 31.01 -6.43 19.13
C GLU A 98 31.01 -6.38 20.67
N GLU A 99 29.84 -6.23 21.33
CA GLU A 99 29.78 -6.17 22.80
C GLU A 99 29.59 -7.55 23.46
N GLU A 100 29.10 -8.57 22.73
CA GLU A 100 28.84 -9.91 23.29
C GLU A 100 30.09 -10.82 23.29
N GLU A 101 31.04 -10.60 22.37
CA GLU A 101 32.23 -11.45 22.23
C GLU A 101 33.30 -11.18 23.32
N GLU A 102 33.39 -9.95 23.83
CA GLU A 102 34.29 -9.61 24.95
C GLU A 102 33.85 -10.25 26.28
N ARG A 103 32.59 -10.69 26.41
CA ARG A 103 32.07 -11.34 27.62
C ARG A 103 32.44 -12.82 27.73
N TYR A 104 32.88 -13.45 26.64
CA TYR A 104 33.29 -14.87 26.63
C TYR A 104 34.80 -15.07 26.72
N ARG A 105 35.62 -14.04 26.49
CA ARG A 105 37.09 -14.13 26.63
C ARG A 105 37.56 -14.04 28.09
N ASP A 106 36.76 -13.42 28.96
CA ASP A 106 37.06 -13.27 30.40
C ASP A 106 36.66 -14.51 31.24
N MET A 107 36.27 -15.61 30.59
CA MET A 107 35.88 -16.88 31.24
C MET A 107 36.85 -18.04 30.95
N GLU A 108 37.98 -17.78 30.26
CA GLU A 108 39.01 -18.80 29.93
C GLU A 108 40.32 -18.64 30.72
N GLU A 109 40.45 -17.65 31.62
CA GLU A 109 41.53 -17.59 32.63
C GLU A 109 40.99 -17.92 34.03
N GLU A 110 40.82 -19.21 34.35
CA GLU A 110 40.90 -19.74 35.72
C GLU A 110 41.44 -21.18 35.77
#